data_AF-A0A8B7Z9H2-F1
#
_entry.id   AF-A0A8B7Z9H2-F1
#
_cell.length_a   1.000
_cell.length_b   1.000
_cell.length_c   1.000
_cell.angle_alpha   90.00
_cell.angle_beta   90.00
_cell.angle_gamma   90.00
#
_symmetry.space_group_name_H-M   'P 1'
#
loop_
_entity.id
_entity.type
_entity.pdbx_description
1 polymer ?
#
loop_
_entity_poly.entity_id
_entity_poly.type
_entity_poly.pdbx_seq_one_letter_code
_entity_poly.pdbx_strand_id
1 'polypeptide(L)'
;MAQSGVGSVGKMEELSLEDGVQTDDVKLSLVAINLLLNNGFKESEDIFNKYRHYSPLMSAGASFVQFMNAMMTFEDDKMDSAMESLKETEKLCATSEGFMKSLKSKVMRRSNSSNKQFTQLSFEDRIQRQIIMADCQLYSAMLTFSRSDVSGFIKGGWLIRKGYKIYEKVYKEITHIYQLRGKDSPVTGTPPTMIDENSDVGPPENGDGEAHDEVGLESVSDADSEMSDHSDVSDETLGRLCGGVAFGYGLLQLCISMMPPSLLKVVNLLGFRGNREFGLKCLQLASHSQDMKAPLAMLSLLWYHTVVRPFFGLDDTNTQTCIQEAQCILKENEAEYAKSALVMFYQGRVEKLQRNIHKALETYNTALEAAKDQREIQLICVYEIGWCNLMMLNMEESMLAFARMKEDSKWSKCYYSYLTAVCQGALGQVETAQELFREVPVLAKKKSSHQQIEAFLVRKAQKFKKTMPTTKQCVVMAIEVLYLWRALPNCNKECLLSMYKACEDNKDQNLKAVTCLLKGELDKQLGNREEAIKCFEDAMVYGAGKNQESYAAPHACVELGSLLVSKPLTASKGKSLLLRAKDHYKDYDFEQRLHMRIHAAMQRLKHIE
;
A
#
# COMPACT_ATOMS: atom_id res chain seq x y z
N MET A 1 -29.12 -18.84 -15.99
CA MET A 1 -28.11 -19.53 -16.82
C MET A 1 -26.84 -19.66 -16.01
N ALA A 2 -26.67 -20.80 -15.34
CA ALA A 2 -25.55 -21.11 -14.47
C ALA A 2 -24.84 -22.33 -15.07
N GLN A 3 -23.81 -22.12 -15.90
CA GLN A 3 -23.04 -23.23 -16.49
C GLN A 3 -21.64 -22.86 -17.03
N SER A 4 -21.14 -21.62 -16.90
CA SER A 4 -19.86 -21.22 -17.50
C SER A 4 -18.61 -21.43 -16.62
N GLY A 5 -18.75 -21.72 -15.32
CA GLY A 5 -17.60 -21.87 -14.40
C GLY A 5 -17.10 -23.31 -14.18
N VAL A 6 -17.95 -24.31 -14.39
CA VAL A 6 -17.59 -25.74 -14.18
C VAL A 6 -16.95 -26.34 -15.44
N GLY A 7 -17.19 -25.75 -16.62
CA GLY A 7 -16.67 -26.23 -17.89
C GLY A 7 -15.20 -25.93 -18.16
N SER A 8 -14.57 -24.97 -17.47
CA SER A 8 -13.12 -24.70 -17.65
C SER A 8 -12.24 -25.61 -16.81
N VAL A 9 -12.72 -26.01 -15.62
CA VAL A 9 -12.03 -26.96 -14.73
C VAL A 9 -12.00 -28.36 -15.33
N GLY A 10 -13.13 -28.84 -15.87
CA GLY A 10 -13.20 -30.15 -16.54
C GLY A 10 -12.38 -30.25 -17.83
N LYS A 11 -12.21 -29.14 -18.56
CA LYS A 11 -11.30 -29.07 -19.73
C LYS A 11 -9.82 -29.03 -19.35
N MET A 12 -9.48 -28.65 -18.11
CA MET A 12 -8.09 -28.59 -17.64
C MET A 12 -7.60 -29.91 -17.06
N GLU A 13 -8.49 -30.76 -16.51
CA GLU A 13 -8.12 -32.15 -16.20
C GLU A 13 -7.72 -32.91 -17.47
N GLU A 14 -8.34 -32.63 -18.62
CA GLU A 14 -7.93 -33.17 -19.93
C GLU A 14 -6.58 -32.61 -20.44
N LEU A 15 -6.19 -31.40 -20.04
CA LEU A 15 -4.86 -30.83 -20.32
C LEU A 15 -3.76 -31.40 -19.41
N SER A 16 -4.13 -32.14 -18.37
CA SER A 16 -3.22 -32.64 -17.33
C SER A 16 -2.83 -34.12 -17.47
N LEU A 17 -3.26 -34.78 -18.55
CA LEU A 17 -3.10 -36.21 -18.75
C LEU A 17 -2.37 -36.58 -20.06
N GLU A 18 -1.25 -35.94 -20.37
CA GLU A 18 -0.26 -36.52 -21.29
C GLU A 18 1.16 -36.23 -20.79
N ASP A 19 1.84 -37.26 -20.32
CA ASP A 19 3.28 -37.28 -20.02
C ASP A 19 4.05 -36.81 -21.27
N GLY A 20 4.48 -35.54 -21.29
CA GLY A 20 5.36 -35.00 -22.34
C GLY A 20 4.98 -33.63 -22.92
N VAL A 21 3.84 -33.02 -22.56
CA VAL A 21 3.49 -31.68 -23.03
C VAL A 21 4.18 -30.62 -22.16
N GLN A 22 5.09 -29.85 -22.77
CA GLN A 22 5.72 -28.69 -22.15
C GLN A 22 4.62 -27.71 -21.72
N THR A 23 4.39 -27.62 -20.40
CA THR A 23 3.35 -26.76 -19.84
C THR A 23 3.71 -25.30 -20.10
N ASP A 24 2.78 -24.53 -20.66
CA ASP A 24 2.96 -23.10 -20.90
C ASP A 24 2.86 -22.36 -19.55
N ASP A 25 4.02 -22.18 -18.89
CA ASP A 25 4.14 -21.54 -17.58
C ASP A 25 3.52 -20.14 -17.54
N VAL A 26 3.54 -19.42 -18.66
CA VAL A 26 2.97 -18.07 -18.76
C VAL A 26 1.46 -18.14 -18.63
N LYS A 27 0.81 -18.99 -19.41
CA LYS A 27 -0.65 -19.17 -19.31
C LYS A 27 -1.04 -19.74 -17.96
N LEU A 28 -0.30 -20.72 -17.46
CA LEU A 28 -0.62 -21.38 -16.20
C LEU A 28 -0.49 -20.43 -15.00
N SER A 29 0.56 -19.60 -14.97
CA SER A 29 0.74 -18.59 -13.91
C SER A 29 -0.35 -17.51 -13.95
N LEU A 30 -0.77 -17.07 -15.15
CA LEU A 30 -1.89 -16.14 -15.32
C LEU A 30 -3.22 -16.76 -14.89
N VAL A 31 -3.46 -18.04 -15.14
CA VAL A 31 -4.65 -18.74 -14.63
C VAL A 31 -4.61 -18.82 -13.11
N ALA A 32 -3.46 -19.21 -12.53
CA ALA A 32 -3.31 -19.36 -11.10
C ALA A 32 -3.54 -18.04 -10.34
N ILE A 33 -3.00 -16.92 -10.83
CA ILE A 33 -3.23 -15.62 -10.17
C ILE A 33 -4.68 -15.14 -10.33
N ASN A 34 -5.34 -15.44 -11.45
CA ASN A 34 -6.74 -15.11 -11.63
C ASN A 34 -7.65 -15.92 -10.71
N LEU A 35 -7.32 -17.19 -10.46
CA LEU A 35 -7.99 -17.99 -9.44
C LEU A 35 -7.83 -17.37 -8.06
N LEU A 36 -6.62 -16.90 -7.70
CA LEU A 36 -6.38 -16.20 -6.44
C LEU A 36 -7.33 -15.01 -6.26
N LEU A 37 -7.47 -14.16 -7.29
CA LEU A 37 -8.34 -13.00 -7.23
C LEU A 37 -9.83 -13.35 -7.25
N ASN A 38 -10.22 -14.47 -7.87
CA ASN A 38 -11.61 -14.93 -7.98
C ASN A 38 -12.01 -15.95 -6.90
N ASN A 39 -11.42 -15.81 -5.71
CA ASN A 39 -11.71 -16.63 -4.52
C ASN A 39 -11.26 -18.10 -4.57
N GLY A 40 -10.55 -18.52 -5.61
CA GLY A 40 -9.93 -19.85 -5.74
C GLY A 40 -8.51 -19.89 -5.16
N PHE A 41 -8.37 -19.52 -3.88
CA PHE A 41 -7.06 -19.34 -3.25
C PHE A 41 -6.29 -20.65 -3.10
N LYS A 42 -6.98 -21.72 -2.70
CA LYS A 42 -6.36 -23.02 -2.53
C LYS A 42 -5.93 -23.61 -3.87
N GLU A 43 -6.79 -23.50 -4.88
CA GLU A 43 -6.53 -23.95 -6.24
C GLU A 43 -5.34 -23.20 -6.85
N SER A 44 -5.27 -21.88 -6.62
CA SER A 44 -4.11 -21.06 -7.01
C SER A 44 -2.82 -21.53 -6.35
N GLU A 45 -2.85 -21.73 -5.02
CA GLU A 45 -1.70 -22.18 -4.24
C GLU A 45 -1.24 -23.58 -4.67
N ASP A 46 -2.17 -24.52 -4.90
CA ASP A 46 -1.89 -25.86 -5.37
C ASP A 46 -1.20 -25.85 -6.74
N ILE A 47 -1.66 -25.01 -7.68
CA ILE A 47 -1.03 -24.83 -9.00
C ILE A 47 0.39 -24.30 -8.86
N PHE A 48 0.60 -23.22 -8.09
CA PHE A 48 1.92 -22.64 -7.93
C PHE A 48 2.90 -23.60 -7.23
N ASN A 49 2.46 -24.26 -6.15
CA ASN A 49 3.30 -25.19 -5.40
C ASN A 49 3.69 -26.43 -6.23
N LYS A 50 2.76 -26.96 -7.04
CA LYS A 50 3.04 -28.12 -7.91
C LYS A 50 4.21 -27.86 -8.86
N TYR A 51 4.32 -26.65 -9.41
CA TYR A 51 5.31 -26.31 -10.43
C TYR A 51 6.47 -25.43 -9.93
N ARG A 52 6.52 -25.09 -8.63
CA ARG A 52 7.49 -24.10 -8.11
C ARG A 52 8.95 -24.46 -8.33
N HIS A 53 9.29 -25.75 -8.35
CA HIS A 53 10.68 -26.20 -8.52
C HIS A 53 11.05 -26.45 -10.00
N TYR A 54 10.09 -26.34 -10.92
CA TYR A 54 10.29 -26.59 -12.35
C TYR A 54 10.54 -25.31 -13.14
N SER A 55 9.92 -24.20 -12.71
CA SER A 55 9.95 -22.94 -13.46
C SER A 55 10.22 -21.75 -12.54
N PRO A 56 11.15 -20.83 -12.90
CA PRO A 56 11.34 -19.58 -12.16
C PRO A 56 10.06 -18.76 -12.06
N LEU A 57 9.21 -18.76 -13.09
CA LEU A 57 7.95 -18.01 -13.09
C LEU A 57 6.95 -18.59 -12.07
N MET A 58 6.83 -19.92 -12.04
CA MET A 58 5.98 -20.60 -11.06
C MET A 58 6.53 -20.46 -9.63
N SER A 59 7.86 -20.50 -9.46
CA SER A 59 8.51 -20.20 -8.17
C SER A 59 8.24 -18.78 -7.69
N ALA A 60 8.25 -17.81 -8.62
CA ALA A 60 7.93 -16.42 -8.33
C ALA A 60 6.47 -16.25 -7.92
N GLY A 61 5.53 -16.92 -8.60
CA GLY A 61 4.12 -16.92 -8.23
C GLY A 61 3.88 -17.51 -6.83
N ALA A 62 4.48 -18.67 -6.52
CA ALA A 62 4.41 -19.28 -5.19
C ALA A 62 4.98 -18.33 -4.11
N SER A 63 6.14 -17.74 -4.36
CA SER A 63 6.78 -16.80 -3.43
C SER A 63 5.96 -15.53 -3.25
N PHE A 64 5.30 -15.06 -4.29
CA PHE A 64 4.41 -13.91 -4.22
C PHE A 64 3.18 -14.19 -3.35
N VAL A 65 2.55 -15.36 -3.48
CA VAL A 65 1.41 -15.76 -2.63
C VAL A 65 1.85 -15.82 -1.15
N GLN A 66 3.00 -16.42 -0.86
CA GLN A 66 3.55 -16.46 0.49
C GLN A 66 3.88 -15.04 1.02
N PHE A 67 4.47 -14.19 0.19
CA PHE A 67 4.74 -12.78 0.51
C PHE A 67 3.45 -12.02 0.85
N MET A 68 2.39 -12.16 0.05
CA MET A 68 1.11 -11.53 0.30
C MET A 68 0.49 -12.00 1.62
N ASN A 69 0.51 -13.31 1.88
CA ASN A 69 0.02 -13.89 3.13
C ASN A 69 0.79 -13.33 4.35
N ALA A 70 2.12 -13.26 4.25
CA ALA A 70 2.97 -12.68 5.29
C ALA A 70 2.66 -11.20 5.56
N MET A 71 2.50 -10.40 4.49
CA MET A 71 2.20 -8.98 4.58
C MET A 71 0.81 -8.69 5.14
N MET A 72 -0.18 -9.55 4.87
CA MET A 72 -1.54 -9.37 5.39
C MET A 72 -1.69 -9.82 6.85
N THR A 73 -1.00 -10.90 7.24
CA THR A 73 -1.14 -11.50 8.58
C THR A 73 -0.28 -10.85 9.65
N PHE A 74 0.85 -10.23 9.26
CA PHE A 74 1.85 -9.72 10.19
C PHE A 74 2.38 -10.79 11.18
N GLU A 75 2.46 -12.04 10.74
CA GLU A 75 3.03 -13.16 11.51
C GLU A 75 4.51 -13.33 11.19
N ASP A 76 5.38 -13.25 12.21
CA ASP A 76 6.83 -13.29 12.04
C ASP A 76 7.29 -14.56 11.29
N ASP A 77 6.73 -15.73 11.66
CA ASP A 77 7.02 -17.01 11.00
C ASP A 77 6.67 -17.00 9.51
N LYS A 78 5.51 -16.43 9.14
CA LYS A 78 5.09 -16.32 7.73
C LYS A 78 5.98 -15.36 6.96
N MET A 79 6.37 -14.24 7.58
CA MET A 79 7.35 -13.35 6.98
C MET A 79 8.68 -14.08 6.75
N ASP A 80 9.12 -14.96 7.68
CA ASP A 80 10.40 -15.67 7.59
C ASP A 80 10.37 -16.66 6.44
N SER A 81 9.31 -17.48 6.36
CA SER A 81 9.07 -18.37 5.23
C SER A 81 8.99 -17.62 3.89
N ALA A 82 8.31 -16.47 3.85
CA ALA A 82 8.25 -15.66 2.63
C ALA A 82 9.64 -15.13 2.23
N MET A 83 10.45 -14.67 3.18
CA MET A 83 11.81 -14.19 2.93
C MET A 83 12.71 -15.33 2.39
N GLU A 84 12.59 -16.53 2.95
CA GLU A 84 13.33 -17.71 2.49
C GLU A 84 12.90 -18.12 1.07
N SER A 85 11.59 -18.20 0.84
CA SER A 85 10.99 -18.48 -0.47
C SER A 85 11.46 -17.51 -1.57
N LEU A 86 11.56 -16.21 -1.26
CA LEU A 86 12.07 -15.21 -2.19
C LEU A 86 13.56 -15.43 -2.49
N LYS A 87 14.38 -15.78 -1.50
CA LYS A 87 15.80 -16.10 -1.69
C LYS A 87 16.00 -17.36 -2.54
N GLU A 88 15.17 -18.40 -2.35
CA GLU A 88 15.21 -19.61 -3.18
C GLU A 88 14.86 -19.30 -4.63
N THR A 89 13.85 -18.47 -4.85
CA THR A 89 13.48 -18.01 -6.20
C THR A 89 14.60 -17.19 -6.85
N GLU A 90 15.24 -16.29 -6.11
CA GLU A 90 16.41 -15.54 -6.60
C GLU A 90 17.55 -16.48 -7.00
N LYS A 91 17.85 -17.50 -6.19
CA LYS A 91 18.84 -18.53 -6.52
C LYS A 91 18.46 -19.29 -7.79
N LEU A 92 17.20 -19.67 -7.96
CA LEU A 92 16.72 -20.37 -9.16
C LEU A 92 16.89 -19.50 -10.43
N CYS A 93 16.70 -18.19 -10.32
CA CYS A 93 16.98 -17.24 -11.39
C CYS A 93 18.48 -17.14 -11.70
N ALA A 94 19.34 -17.08 -10.67
CA ALA A 94 20.80 -16.88 -10.79
C ALA A 94 21.59 -18.14 -11.22
N THR A 95 21.14 -19.34 -10.84
CA THR A 95 21.89 -20.60 -11.02
C THR A 95 22.13 -20.96 -12.49
N SER A 96 21.31 -20.44 -13.40
CA SER A 96 21.50 -20.62 -14.84
C SER A 96 22.76 -19.90 -15.37
N GLU A 97 23.13 -18.74 -14.81
CA GLU A 97 24.36 -18.03 -15.17
C GLU A 97 25.60 -18.58 -14.43
N GLY A 98 25.43 -19.02 -13.18
CA GLY A 98 26.52 -19.46 -12.30
C GLY A 98 26.99 -20.92 -12.46
N PHE A 99 26.07 -21.86 -12.74
CA PHE A 99 26.43 -23.28 -12.90
C PHE A 99 27.27 -23.52 -14.18
N MET A 100 27.05 -22.69 -15.22
CA MET A 100 27.84 -22.74 -16.46
C MET A 100 29.29 -22.26 -16.29
N LYS A 101 29.58 -21.37 -15.34
CA LYS A 101 30.96 -20.94 -15.03
C LYS A 101 31.69 -21.89 -14.07
N SER A 102 30.98 -22.56 -13.15
CA SER A 102 31.59 -23.53 -12.22
C SER A 102 31.94 -24.87 -12.90
N LEU A 103 31.15 -25.33 -13.87
CA LEU A 103 31.49 -26.50 -14.69
C LEU A 103 32.69 -26.26 -15.62
N LYS A 104 33.00 -25.00 -15.95
CA LYS A 104 34.22 -24.64 -16.71
C LYS A 104 35.51 -24.94 -15.94
N SER A 105 35.53 -24.83 -14.61
CA SER A 105 36.78 -25.01 -13.84
C SER A 105 37.10 -26.48 -13.51
N LYS A 106 36.10 -27.38 -13.52
CA LYS A 106 36.29 -28.81 -13.25
C LYS A 106 36.33 -29.72 -14.48
N VAL A 107 35.87 -29.28 -15.65
CA VAL A 107 35.80 -30.10 -16.88
C VAL A 107 36.86 -29.71 -17.93
N MET A 108 37.68 -28.67 -17.71
CA MET A 108 38.73 -28.24 -18.64
C MET A 108 40.06 -29.02 -18.49
N ARG A 109 40.01 -30.32 -18.17
CA ARG A 109 41.23 -31.17 -18.21
C ARG A 109 41.09 -32.52 -18.89
N ARG A 110 39.98 -32.84 -19.59
CA ARG A 110 39.94 -34.03 -20.45
C ARG A 110 39.07 -33.86 -21.69
N SER A 111 39.75 -34.04 -22.83
CA SER A 111 39.26 -34.52 -24.13
C SER A 111 38.85 -33.49 -25.18
N ASN A 112 39.67 -33.46 -26.24
CA ASN A 112 39.29 -33.06 -27.58
C ASN A 112 38.14 -33.95 -28.10
N SER A 113 37.08 -33.34 -28.63
CA SER A 113 36.33 -33.74 -29.83
C SER A 113 34.85 -33.35 -29.74
N SER A 114 34.39 -32.71 -30.82
CA SER A 114 33.01 -32.48 -31.27
C SER A 114 32.14 -31.41 -30.57
N ASN A 115 31.66 -30.48 -31.41
CA ASN A 115 30.65 -29.44 -31.18
C ASN A 115 29.57 -29.82 -30.14
N LYS A 116 29.59 -29.18 -28.99
CA LYS A 116 28.39 -28.93 -28.18
C LYS A 116 28.17 -27.42 -28.10
N GLN A 117 27.19 -26.95 -28.85
CA GLN A 117 26.62 -25.61 -28.72
C GLN A 117 26.27 -25.36 -27.26
N PHE A 118 26.82 -24.31 -26.68
CA PHE A 118 26.37 -23.75 -25.41
C PHE A 118 24.92 -23.29 -25.61
N THR A 119 23.95 -23.85 -24.88
CA THR A 119 22.57 -23.36 -24.91
C THR A 119 22.49 -22.02 -24.18
N GLN A 120 22.71 -20.94 -24.91
CA GLN A 120 22.41 -19.58 -24.48
C GLN A 120 20.92 -19.49 -24.12
N LEU A 121 20.57 -18.86 -23.00
CA LEU A 121 19.18 -18.65 -22.62
C LEU A 121 18.47 -17.81 -23.68
N SER A 122 17.21 -18.12 -23.96
CA SER A 122 16.40 -17.27 -24.84
C SER A 122 16.29 -15.86 -24.25
N PHE A 123 16.06 -14.87 -25.11
CA PHE A 123 15.82 -13.49 -24.67
C PHE A 123 14.68 -13.43 -23.64
N GLU A 124 13.58 -14.13 -23.91
CA GLU A 124 12.42 -14.21 -23.02
C GLU A 124 12.78 -14.71 -21.63
N ASP A 125 13.49 -15.85 -21.53
CA ASP A 125 13.83 -16.44 -20.23
C ASP A 125 14.81 -15.55 -19.45
N ARG A 126 15.79 -14.93 -20.13
CA ARG A 126 16.72 -13.99 -19.49
C ARG A 126 16.00 -12.78 -18.91
N ILE A 127 15.14 -12.13 -19.69
CA ILE A 127 14.40 -10.95 -19.24
C ILE A 127 13.42 -11.31 -18.13
N GLN A 128 12.69 -12.41 -18.26
CA GLN A 128 11.76 -12.89 -17.24
C GLN A 128 12.48 -13.15 -15.90
N ARG A 129 13.64 -13.80 -15.92
CA ARG A 129 14.45 -14.02 -14.70
C ARG A 129 14.91 -12.71 -14.09
N GLN A 130 15.34 -11.73 -14.87
CA GLN A 130 15.76 -10.43 -14.36
C GLN A 130 14.59 -9.67 -13.70
N ILE A 131 13.40 -9.70 -14.31
CA ILE A 131 12.18 -9.13 -13.70
C ILE A 131 11.90 -9.82 -12.35
N ILE A 132 11.92 -11.15 -12.30
CA ILE A 132 11.69 -11.92 -11.07
C ILE A 132 12.73 -11.61 -9.99
N MET A 133 14.01 -11.46 -10.35
CA MET A 133 15.06 -11.07 -9.41
C MET A 133 14.78 -9.68 -8.84
N ALA A 134 14.34 -8.73 -9.67
CA ALA A 134 13.97 -7.39 -9.23
C ALA A 134 12.74 -7.40 -8.31
N ASP A 135 11.73 -8.22 -8.61
CA ASP A 135 10.56 -8.46 -7.75
C ASP A 135 11.01 -8.99 -6.38
N CYS A 136 11.91 -9.97 -6.36
CA CYS A 136 12.43 -10.56 -5.12
C CYS A 136 13.14 -9.52 -4.25
N GLN A 137 13.92 -8.60 -4.83
CA GLN A 137 14.53 -7.50 -4.07
C GLN A 137 13.46 -6.56 -3.48
N LEU A 138 12.46 -6.19 -4.27
CA LEU A 138 11.40 -5.29 -3.85
C LEU A 138 10.57 -5.89 -2.70
N TYR A 139 10.14 -7.15 -2.84
CA TYR A 139 9.36 -7.84 -1.80
C TYR A 139 10.18 -8.09 -0.53
N SER A 140 11.46 -8.43 -0.66
CA SER A 140 12.37 -8.55 0.49
C SER A 140 12.56 -7.21 1.22
N ALA A 141 12.61 -6.10 0.48
CA ALA A 141 12.66 -4.76 1.07
C ALA A 141 11.37 -4.46 1.85
N MET A 142 10.20 -4.78 1.28
CA MET A 142 8.90 -4.59 1.94
C MET A 142 8.79 -5.40 3.24
N LEU A 143 9.18 -6.69 3.22
CA LEU A 143 9.23 -7.52 4.43
C LEU A 143 10.21 -6.94 5.46
N THR A 144 11.35 -6.43 5.02
CA THR A 144 12.34 -5.78 5.90
C THR A 144 11.73 -4.55 6.59
N PHE A 145 11.02 -3.68 5.86
CA PHE A 145 10.37 -2.51 6.46
C PHE A 145 9.22 -2.87 7.41
N SER A 146 8.50 -3.95 7.13
CA SER A 146 7.40 -4.41 7.99
C SER A 146 7.87 -4.90 9.36
N ARG A 147 9.10 -5.44 9.44
CA ARG A 147 9.69 -5.96 10.68
C ARG A 147 10.46 -4.94 11.50
N SER A 148 11.13 -4.00 10.83
CA SER A 148 12.34 -3.40 11.41
C SER A 148 12.12 -2.08 12.13
N ASP A 149 13.00 -1.82 13.09
CA ASP A 149 13.31 -0.49 13.61
C ASP A 149 14.26 0.26 12.65
N VAL A 150 14.89 1.35 13.13
CA VAL A 150 15.68 2.28 12.31
C VAL A 150 16.77 1.60 11.47
N SER A 151 17.32 0.48 11.94
CA SER A 151 18.40 -0.26 11.27
C SER A 151 17.98 -0.94 9.95
N GLY A 152 16.72 -1.38 9.86
CA GLY A 152 16.21 -2.02 8.64
C GLY A 152 15.96 -1.05 7.49
N PHE A 153 15.93 0.27 7.74
CA PHE A 153 15.75 1.25 6.67
C PHE A 153 16.92 1.26 5.68
N ILE A 154 18.15 1.07 6.17
CA ILE A 154 19.34 1.05 5.31
C ILE A 154 19.34 -0.20 4.42
N LYS A 155 19.15 -1.37 5.03
CA LYS A 155 19.07 -2.65 4.31
C LYS A 155 17.92 -2.65 3.30
N GLY A 156 16.73 -2.23 3.70
CA GLY A 156 15.58 -2.12 2.81
C GLY A 156 15.81 -1.10 1.68
N GLY A 157 16.45 0.03 1.97
CA GLY A 157 16.83 1.02 0.95
C GLY A 157 17.82 0.48 -0.08
N TRP A 158 18.80 -0.32 0.37
CA TRP A 158 19.76 -0.98 -0.52
C TRP A 158 19.10 -2.02 -1.43
N LEU A 159 18.19 -2.84 -0.88
CA LEU A 159 17.39 -3.79 -1.67
C LEU A 159 16.53 -3.07 -2.73
N ILE A 160 15.90 -1.94 -2.37
CA ILE A 160 15.19 -1.08 -3.34
C ILE A 160 16.14 -0.63 -4.46
N ARG A 161 17.35 -0.14 -4.13
CA ARG A 161 18.34 0.30 -5.13
C ARG A 161 18.72 -0.83 -6.08
N LYS A 162 18.95 -2.04 -5.58
CA LYS A 162 19.28 -3.22 -6.41
C LYS A 162 18.13 -3.56 -7.35
N GLY A 163 16.90 -3.64 -6.83
CA GLY A 163 15.70 -3.87 -7.65
C GLY A 163 15.52 -2.79 -8.72
N TYR A 164 15.68 -1.51 -8.36
CA TYR A 164 15.60 -0.38 -9.28
C TYR A 164 16.52 -0.52 -10.49
N LYS A 165 17.81 -0.78 -10.24
CA LYS A 165 18.82 -0.90 -11.31
C LYS A 165 18.48 -2.03 -12.28
N ILE A 166 17.95 -3.15 -11.78
CA ILE A 166 17.53 -4.27 -12.62
C ILE A 166 16.31 -3.88 -13.46
N TYR A 167 15.27 -3.27 -12.86
CA TYR A 167 14.09 -2.80 -13.60
C TYR A 167 14.47 -1.78 -14.68
N GLU A 168 15.33 -0.80 -14.35
CA GLU A 168 15.77 0.22 -15.28
C GLU A 168 16.52 -0.40 -16.48
N LYS A 169 17.41 -1.36 -16.22
CA LYS A 169 18.13 -2.11 -17.26
C LYS A 169 17.17 -2.85 -18.18
N VAL A 170 16.27 -3.67 -17.62
CA VAL A 170 15.31 -4.46 -18.39
C VAL A 170 14.38 -3.56 -19.20
N TYR A 171 13.90 -2.47 -18.61
CA TYR A 171 13.04 -1.50 -19.28
C TYR A 171 13.74 -0.87 -20.49
N LYS A 172 14.98 -0.39 -20.33
CA LYS A 172 15.79 0.17 -21.43
C LYS A 172 16.00 -0.84 -22.56
N GLU A 173 16.27 -2.10 -22.21
CA GLU A 173 16.49 -3.16 -23.19
C GLU A 173 15.22 -3.51 -23.98
N ILE A 174 14.07 -3.64 -23.32
CA ILE A 174 12.77 -3.84 -23.99
C ILE A 174 12.44 -2.64 -24.89
N THR A 175 12.61 -1.41 -24.40
CA THR A 175 12.37 -0.19 -25.18
C THR A 175 13.26 -0.12 -26.43
N HIS A 176 14.53 -0.52 -26.32
CA HIS A 176 15.44 -0.58 -27.47
C HIS A 176 14.93 -1.54 -28.56
N ILE A 177 14.36 -2.69 -28.17
CA ILE A 177 13.78 -3.64 -29.14
C ILE A 177 12.55 -3.05 -29.84
N TYR A 178 11.68 -2.33 -29.12
CA TYR A 178 10.57 -1.60 -29.77
C TYR A 178 11.09 -0.60 -30.80
N GLN A 179 12.14 0.16 -30.47
CA GLN A 179 12.77 1.11 -31.38
C GLN A 179 13.38 0.43 -32.62
N LEU A 180 14.08 -0.69 -32.45
CA LEU A 180 14.61 -1.49 -33.57
C LEU A 180 13.50 -1.99 -34.51
N ARG A 181 12.30 -2.26 -33.97
CA ARG A 181 11.12 -2.67 -34.74
C ARG A 181 10.34 -1.50 -35.34
N GLY A 182 10.82 -0.26 -35.19
CA GLY A 182 10.13 0.94 -35.65
C GLY A 182 8.80 1.21 -34.94
N LYS A 183 8.63 0.70 -33.72
CA LYS A 183 7.43 0.88 -32.89
C LYS A 183 7.74 1.83 -31.74
N ASP A 184 6.76 2.65 -31.38
CA ASP A 184 6.85 3.46 -30.16
C ASP A 184 6.85 2.55 -28.92
N SER A 185 7.63 2.95 -27.91
CA SER A 185 7.61 2.30 -26.60
C SER A 185 6.19 2.40 -26.01
N PRO A 186 5.61 1.32 -25.47
CA PRO A 186 4.24 1.33 -24.93
C PRO A 186 4.04 2.31 -23.77
N VAL A 187 5.10 2.64 -23.03
CA VAL A 187 5.07 3.71 -22.02
C VAL A 187 5.72 4.96 -22.59
N THR A 188 4.95 6.04 -22.66
CA THR A 188 5.41 7.37 -23.07
C THR A 188 5.99 8.15 -21.88
N GLY A 189 7.22 8.63 -22.04
CA GLY A 189 7.94 9.42 -21.03
C GLY A 189 9.29 8.82 -20.64
N THR A 190 10.24 9.69 -20.29
CA THR A 190 11.58 9.26 -19.85
C THR A 190 11.52 8.88 -18.37
N PRO A 191 12.00 7.69 -17.96
CA PRO A 191 12.19 7.41 -16.55
C PRO A 191 13.14 8.45 -15.94
N PRO A 192 12.92 8.89 -14.68
CA PRO A 192 13.90 9.73 -14.00
C PRO A 192 15.24 8.98 -13.93
N THR A 193 16.29 9.56 -14.51
CA THR A 193 17.65 9.03 -14.39
C THR A 193 18.12 9.09 -12.94
N MET A 194 18.93 8.10 -12.54
CA MET A 194 19.64 8.15 -11.27
C MET A 194 20.46 9.46 -11.17
N ILE A 195 20.56 10.02 -9.97
CA ILE A 195 21.48 11.13 -9.71
C ILE A 195 22.91 10.57 -9.84
N ASP A 196 23.77 11.23 -10.63
CA ASP A 196 25.13 10.75 -10.98
C ASP A 196 25.91 10.17 -9.80
N GLU A 197 26.59 9.04 -10.05
CA GLU A 197 27.39 8.29 -9.09
C GLU A 197 28.64 9.08 -8.68
N ASN A 198 28.56 9.79 -7.55
CA ASN A 198 29.73 10.23 -6.78
C ASN A 198 29.56 9.99 -5.26
N SER A 199 28.56 9.20 -4.84
CA SER A 199 28.40 8.78 -3.44
C SER A 199 28.80 7.31 -3.26
N ASP A 200 30.00 7.14 -2.72
CA ASP A 200 30.57 5.89 -2.24
C ASP A 200 29.75 5.40 -1.03
N VAL A 201 28.68 4.65 -1.28
CA VAL A 201 27.86 4.01 -0.23
C VAL A 201 27.97 2.50 -0.43
N GLY A 202 28.99 1.92 0.18
CA GLY A 202 29.17 0.46 0.26
C GLY A 202 28.06 -0.22 1.07
N PRO A 203 27.92 -1.56 0.96
CA PRO A 203 26.96 -2.32 1.74
C PRO A 203 27.18 -2.14 3.26
N PRO A 204 26.11 -2.14 4.09
CA PRO A 204 26.26 -2.02 5.53
C PRO A 204 26.86 -3.31 6.12
N GLU A 205 28.06 -3.25 6.67
CA GLU A 205 28.62 -4.29 7.54
C GLU A 205 27.92 -4.25 8.91
N ASN A 206 27.41 -5.38 9.41
CA ASN A 206 27.34 -5.66 10.86
C ASN A 206 27.18 -7.16 11.13
N GLY A 207 27.96 -7.63 12.10
CA GLY A 207 28.22 -9.03 12.48
C GLY A 207 26.99 -9.90 12.71
N ASP A 208 26.98 -11.07 12.06
CA ASP A 208 27.36 -12.34 12.68
C ASP A 208 27.75 -13.31 11.56
N GLY A 209 28.77 -14.13 11.81
CA GLY A 209 29.45 -14.92 10.78
C GLY A 209 28.59 -16.02 10.17
N GLU A 210 27.97 -15.76 9.04
CA GLU A 210 27.69 -16.75 8.00
C GLU A 210 28.15 -16.19 6.66
N ALA A 211 29.07 -16.90 6.00
CA ALA A 211 29.59 -16.55 4.70
C ALA A 211 28.45 -16.56 3.67
N HIS A 212 27.87 -15.40 3.42
CA HIS A 212 27.08 -15.18 2.22
C HIS A 212 28.05 -15.08 1.06
N ASP A 213 28.09 -16.11 0.22
CA ASP A 213 28.73 -16.06 -1.10
C ASP A 213 28.19 -14.83 -1.84
N GLU A 214 29.03 -13.79 -1.94
CA GLU A 214 28.78 -12.63 -2.78
C GLU A 214 28.65 -13.12 -4.23
N VAL A 215 27.42 -13.11 -4.76
CA VAL A 215 27.23 -13.04 -6.21
C VAL A 215 27.59 -11.61 -6.61
N GLY A 216 28.89 -11.39 -6.81
CA GLY A 216 29.45 -10.12 -7.23
C GLY A 216 28.72 -9.64 -8.48
N LEU A 217 28.12 -8.46 -8.39
CA LEU A 217 27.71 -7.68 -9.56
C LEU A 217 28.99 -7.08 -10.16
N GLU A 218 29.88 -7.94 -10.68
CA GLU A 218 30.99 -7.48 -11.50
C GLU A 218 30.39 -6.78 -12.71
N SER A 219 30.93 -5.61 -13.02
CA SER A 219 30.67 -4.82 -14.20
C SER A 219 30.67 -5.71 -15.45
N VAL A 220 29.48 -6.08 -15.92
CA VAL A 220 29.30 -6.54 -17.30
C VAL A 220 29.62 -5.32 -18.15
N SER A 221 30.87 -5.25 -18.60
CA SER A 221 31.34 -4.29 -19.60
C SER A 221 30.32 -4.22 -20.74
N ASP A 222 30.11 -3.02 -21.28
CA ASP A 222 29.28 -2.68 -22.45
C ASP A 222 29.63 -3.45 -23.75
N ALA A 223 30.42 -4.52 -23.66
CA ALA A 223 30.91 -5.33 -24.78
C ALA A 223 30.00 -6.53 -25.15
N ASP A 224 29.01 -6.90 -24.30
CA ASP A 224 28.10 -8.02 -24.59
C ASP A 224 26.81 -7.58 -25.33
N SER A 225 26.65 -6.28 -25.67
CA SER A 225 25.51 -5.81 -26.47
C SER A 225 25.67 -6.01 -27.97
N GLU A 226 26.81 -6.54 -28.43
CA GLU A 226 27.01 -6.91 -29.83
C GLU A 226 26.64 -8.38 -30.07
N MET A 227 25.54 -8.58 -30.83
CA MET A 227 25.09 -9.84 -31.45
C MET A 227 24.32 -10.86 -30.58
N SER A 228 23.17 -10.47 -30.01
CA SER A 228 22.04 -11.42 -29.89
C SER A 228 20.97 -11.11 -30.93
N ASP A 229 20.65 -12.08 -31.79
CA ASP A 229 19.57 -11.96 -32.75
C ASP A 229 18.22 -11.86 -32.01
N HIS A 230 17.62 -10.67 -31.97
CA HIS A 230 16.35 -10.39 -31.29
C HIS A 230 15.13 -10.69 -32.19
N SER A 231 15.34 -11.29 -33.37
CA SER A 231 14.27 -11.60 -34.33
C SER A 231 13.32 -12.71 -33.86
N ASP A 232 13.74 -13.55 -32.91
CA ASP A 232 12.97 -14.71 -32.42
C ASP A 232 11.86 -14.36 -31.39
N VAL A 233 11.76 -13.12 -30.92
CA VAL A 233 10.78 -12.74 -29.88
C VAL A 233 9.47 -12.26 -30.51
N SER A 234 8.36 -12.95 -30.26
CA SER A 234 7.06 -12.50 -30.76
C SER A 234 6.64 -11.15 -30.14
N ASP A 235 5.80 -10.39 -30.83
CA ASP A 235 5.25 -9.13 -30.28
C ASP A 235 4.42 -9.38 -29.01
N GLU A 236 3.74 -10.52 -28.93
CA GLU A 236 2.98 -10.96 -27.75
C GLU A 236 3.92 -11.17 -26.55
N THR A 237 5.04 -11.85 -26.76
CA THR A 237 6.05 -12.09 -25.72
C THR A 237 6.68 -10.78 -25.26
N LEU A 238 7.05 -9.91 -26.20
CA LEU A 238 7.61 -8.60 -25.89
C LEU A 238 6.63 -7.74 -25.10
N GLY A 239 5.35 -7.72 -25.49
CA GLY A 239 4.29 -7.01 -24.79
C GLY A 239 4.06 -7.53 -23.36
N ARG A 240 4.10 -8.86 -23.17
CA ARG A 240 4.01 -9.48 -21.86
C ARG A 240 5.18 -9.10 -20.95
N LEU A 241 6.42 -9.24 -21.43
CA LEU A 241 7.62 -8.87 -20.66
C LEU A 241 7.61 -7.36 -20.33
N CYS A 242 7.13 -6.53 -21.26
CA CYS A 242 6.92 -5.10 -21.04
C CYS A 242 5.92 -4.86 -19.90
N GLY A 243 4.78 -5.56 -19.88
CA GLY A 243 3.83 -5.53 -18.77
C GLY A 243 4.45 -5.97 -17.43
N GLY A 244 5.21 -7.06 -17.44
CA GLY A 244 5.90 -7.59 -16.26
C GLY A 244 6.90 -6.61 -15.64
N VAL A 245 7.76 -5.99 -16.45
CA VAL A 245 8.71 -4.96 -15.95
C VAL A 245 7.98 -3.68 -15.53
N ALA A 246 6.94 -3.28 -16.27
CA ALA A 246 6.18 -2.07 -16.00
C ALA A 246 5.45 -2.13 -14.65
N PHE A 247 5.00 -3.31 -14.21
CA PHE A 247 4.39 -3.48 -12.90
C PHE A 247 5.36 -3.09 -11.77
N GLY A 248 6.48 -3.80 -11.66
CA GLY A 248 7.43 -3.60 -10.57
C GLY A 248 8.10 -2.23 -10.61
N TYR A 249 8.45 -1.76 -11.81
CA TYR A 249 9.05 -0.45 -12.00
C TYR A 249 8.05 0.67 -11.70
N GLY A 250 6.81 0.53 -12.16
CA GLY A 250 5.73 1.49 -11.92
C GLY A 250 5.37 1.62 -10.44
N LEU A 251 5.25 0.50 -9.73
CA LEU A 251 4.98 0.46 -8.29
C LEU A 251 6.09 1.18 -7.51
N LEU A 252 7.35 0.89 -7.84
CA LEU A 252 8.48 1.53 -7.19
C LEU A 252 8.49 3.05 -7.43
N GLN A 253 8.29 3.48 -8.67
CA GLN A 253 8.25 4.91 -9.04
C GLN A 253 7.12 5.64 -8.30
N LEU A 254 5.95 5.01 -8.22
CA LEU A 254 4.80 5.50 -7.47
C LEU A 254 5.12 5.62 -5.97
N CYS A 255 5.61 4.56 -5.33
CA CYS A 255 5.94 4.53 -3.90
C CYS A 255 6.96 5.62 -3.53
N ILE A 256 8.05 5.77 -4.30
CA ILE A 256 9.07 6.79 -4.02
C ILE A 256 8.49 8.20 -4.17
N SER A 257 7.63 8.43 -5.16
CA SER A 257 7.00 9.75 -5.39
C SER A 257 6.07 10.21 -4.25
N MET A 258 5.75 9.32 -3.31
CA MET A 258 4.84 9.55 -2.19
C MET A 258 5.57 9.59 -0.84
N MET A 259 6.89 9.39 -0.82
CA MET A 259 7.65 9.41 0.43
C MET A 259 7.71 10.83 1.04
N PRO A 260 7.65 10.96 2.37
CA PRO A 260 7.82 12.22 3.07
C PRO A 260 9.17 12.90 2.74
N PRO A 261 9.25 14.25 2.72
CA PRO A 261 10.50 14.97 2.44
C PRO A 261 11.68 14.62 3.36
N SER A 262 11.42 14.18 4.59
CA SER A 262 12.46 13.69 5.52
C SER A 262 13.14 12.43 5.01
N LEU A 263 12.41 11.54 4.33
CA LEU A 263 12.93 10.31 3.73
C LEU A 263 13.54 10.55 2.34
N LEU A 264 13.13 11.62 1.65
CA LEU A 264 13.70 11.99 0.34
C LEU A 264 15.21 12.23 0.42
N LYS A 265 15.75 12.66 1.57
CA LYS A 265 17.21 12.81 1.75
C LYS A 265 17.95 11.47 1.68
N VAL A 266 17.39 10.41 2.27
CA VAL A 266 17.95 9.05 2.23
C VAL A 266 17.82 8.46 0.83
N VAL A 267 16.68 8.69 0.20
CA VAL A 267 16.42 8.28 -1.18
C VAL A 267 17.37 8.96 -2.17
N ASN A 268 17.61 10.26 -2.02
CA ASN A 268 18.58 11.00 -2.85
C ASN A 268 20.02 10.51 -2.59
N LEU A 269 20.36 10.16 -1.34
CA LEU A 269 21.66 9.56 -1.00
C LEU A 269 21.86 8.21 -1.70
N LEU A 270 20.79 7.43 -1.82
CA LEU A 270 20.76 6.16 -2.56
C LEU A 270 20.57 6.36 -4.08
N GLY A 271 20.49 7.60 -4.56
CA GLY A 271 20.61 7.97 -5.98
C GLY A 271 19.35 7.88 -6.84
N PHE A 272 18.15 7.61 -6.30
CA PHE A 272 16.93 7.45 -7.11
C PHE A 272 15.88 8.56 -6.85
N ARG A 273 15.07 8.88 -7.87
CA ARG A 273 13.91 9.78 -7.76
C ARG A 273 12.66 9.08 -8.29
N GLY A 274 11.52 9.30 -7.62
CA GLY A 274 10.23 8.74 -8.03
C GLY A 274 9.46 9.69 -8.93
N ASN A 275 8.92 9.20 -10.04
CA ASN A 275 7.98 9.91 -10.90
C ASN A 275 6.60 9.26 -10.83
N ARG A 276 5.64 9.98 -10.25
CA ARG A 276 4.27 9.51 -10.04
C ARG A 276 3.54 9.24 -11.35
N GLU A 277 3.59 10.18 -12.29
CA GLU A 277 2.86 10.08 -13.57
C GLU A 277 3.40 8.91 -14.38
N PHE A 278 4.72 8.78 -14.46
CA PHE A 278 5.36 7.65 -15.11
C PHE A 278 4.99 6.33 -14.43
N GLY A 279 5.01 6.28 -13.10
CA GLY A 279 4.61 5.10 -12.33
C GLY A 279 3.18 4.65 -12.62
N LEU A 280 2.24 5.59 -12.70
CA LEU A 280 0.84 5.29 -13.03
C LEU A 280 0.67 4.81 -14.47
N LYS A 281 1.37 5.40 -15.44
CA LYS A 281 1.36 4.92 -16.84
C LYS A 281 1.89 3.50 -16.96
N CYS A 282 2.96 3.18 -16.23
CA CYS A 282 3.50 1.81 -16.19
C CYS A 282 2.51 0.81 -15.60
N LEU A 283 1.85 1.15 -14.50
CA LEU A 283 0.83 0.30 -13.88
C LEU A 283 -0.38 0.11 -14.80
N GLN A 284 -0.83 1.16 -15.49
CA GLN A 284 -1.92 1.07 -16.48
C GLN A 284 -1.55 0.16 -17.64
N LEU A 285 -0.31 0.23 -18.14
CA LEU A 285 0.16 -0.69 -19.17
C LEU A 285 0.18 -2.13 -18.65
N ALA A 286 0.74 -2.34 -17.46
CA ALA A 286 0.84 -3.66 -16.86
C ALA A 286 -0.54 -4.30 -16.65
N SER A 287 -1.55 -3.52 -16.25
CA SER A 287 -2.92 -4.03 -16.01
C SER A 287 -3.63 -4.52 -17.26
N HIS A 288 -3.17 -4.14 -18.45
CA HIS A 288 -3.72 -4.59 -19.74
C HIS A 288 -2.85 -5.66 -20.42
N SER A 289 -1.79 -6.11 -19.76
CA SER A 289 -0.88 -7.13 -20.29
C SER A 289 -1.41 -8.55 -20.07
N GLN A 290 -0.76 -9.53 -20.71
CA GLN A 290 -1.00 -10.96 -20.50
C GLN A 290 -0.03 -11.57 -19.46
N ASP A 291 0.62 -10.74 -18.64
CA ASP A 291 1.49 -11.21 -17.58
C ASP A 291 0.68 -11.53 -16.31
N MET A 292 1.14 -12.49 -15.50
CA MET A 292 0.48 -12.82 -14.23
C MET A 292 0.36 -11.62 -13.28
N LYS A 293 1.16 -10.57 -13.47
CA LYS A 293 1.09 -9.35 -12.65
C LYS A 293 -0.02 -8.37 -13.08
N ALA A 294 -0.67 -8.56 -14.22
CA ALA A 294 -1.73 -7.68 -14.70
C ALA A 294 -2.87 -7.44 -13.67
N PRO A 295 -3.48 -8.48 -13.06
CA PRO A 295 -4.45 -8.29 -11.99
C PRO A 295 -3.91 -7.51 -10.78
N LEU A 296 -2.63 -7.68 -10.45
CA LEU A 296 -2.00 -6.99 -9.33
C LEU A 296 -1.77 -5.51 -9.63
N ALA A 297 -1.47 -5.18 -10.89
CA ALA A 297 -1.39 -3.80 -11.36
C ALA A 297 -2.76 -3.11 -11.27
N MET A 298 -3.83 -3.79 -11.68
CA MET A 298 -5.22 -3.32 -11.51
C MET A 298 -5.53 -3.03 -10.03
N LEU A 299 -5.26 -3.98 -9.12
CA LEU A 299 -5.49 -3.78 -7.69
C LEU A 299 -4.63 -2.64 -7.11
N SER A 300 -3.39 -2.46 -7.61
CA SER A 300 -2.51 -1.36 -7.21
C SER A 300 -3.06 0.01 -7.61
N LEU A 301 -3.65 0.12 -8.81
CA LEU A 301 -4.33 1.33 -9.26
C LEU A 301 -5.59 1.60 -8.43
N LEU A 302 -6.42 0.58 -8.18
CA LEU A 302 -7.60 0.70 -7.31
C LEU A 302 -7.22 1.15 -5.90
N TRP A 303 -6.17 0.57 -5.31
CA TRP A 303 -5.63 1.00 -4.02
C TRP A 303 -5.17 2.45 -4.06
N TYR A 304 -4.41 2.84 -5.09
CA TYR A 304 -3.92 4.21 -5.23
C TYR A 304 -5.07 5.22 -5.33
N HIS A 305 -6.07 4.95 -6.17
CA HIS A 305 -7.20 5.85 -6.38
C HIS A 305 -8.18 5.89 -5.20
N THR A 306 -8.42 4.76 -4.53
CA THR A 306 -9.45 4.68 -3.49
C THR A 306 -8.92 4.82 -2.06
N VAL A 307 -7.62 4.66 -1.83
CA VAL A 307 -6.99 4.71 -0.50
C VAL A 307 -5.96 5.82 -0.41
N VAL A 308 -4.95 5.80 -1.28
CA VAL A 308 -3.80 6.70 -1.16
C VAL A 308 -4.16 8.15 -1.44
N ARG A 309 -4.77 8.45 -2.59
CA ARG A 309 -5.13 9.82 -2.96
C ARG A 309 -6.07 10.46 -1.93
N PRO A 310 -7.15 9.79 -1.46
CA PRO A 310 -8.02 10.36 -0.43
C PRO A 310 -7.32 10.54 0.92
N PHE A 311 -6.49 9.59 1.35
CA PHE A 311 -5.83 9.64 2.66
C PHE A 311 -4.80 10.78 2.77
N PHE A 312 -3.97 10.95 1.74
CA PHE A 312 -2.98 12.02 1.70
C PHE A 312 -3.55 13.35 1.17
N GLY A 313 -4.75 13.33 0.59
CA GLY A 313 -5.37 14.49 -0.03
C GLY A 313 -4.55 15.02 -1.20
N LEU A 314 -4.06 14.10 -2.07
CA LEU A 314 -3.22 14.44 -3.21
C LEU A 314 -3.96 15.25 -4.27
N ASP A 315 -5.28 15.08 -4.37
CA ASP A 315 -6.11 15.80 -5.33
C ASP A 315 -6.63 17.12 -4.76
N ASP A 316 -6.64 18.13 -5.63
CA ASP A 316 -7.15 19.47 -5.32
C ASP A 316 -8.66 19.44 -5.25
N THR A 317 -9.23 19.29 -4.05
CA THR A 317 -10.66 19.49 -3.72
C THR A 317 -11.67 18.62 -4.47
N ASN A 318 -11.27 17.84 -5.49
CA ASN A 318 -12.15 17.10 -6.36
C ASN A 318 -11.85 15.60 -6.28
N THR A 319 -12.39 14.96 -5.23
CA THR A 319 -12.43 13.49 -5.09
C THR A 319 -13.10 12.81 -6.29
N GLN A 320 -13.78 13.57 -7.17
CA GLN A 320 -14.45 13.02 -8.35
C GLN A 320 -13.49 12.33 -9.32
N THR A 321 -12.27 12.86 -9.53
CA THR A 321 -11.32 12.26 -10.50
C THR A 321 -10.85 10.89 -10.02
N CYS A 322 -10.54 10.73 -8.72
CA CYS A 322 -10.13 9.44 -8.19
C CYS A 322 -11.27 8.42 -8.14
N ILE A 323 -12.50 8.88 -7.88
CA ILE A 323 -13.71 8.06 -7.99
C ILE A 323 -13.91 7.59 -9.44
N GLN A 324 -13.80 8.50 -10.42
CA GLN A 324 -14.00 8.18 -11.84
C GLN A 324 -12.97 7.16 -12.35
N GLU A 325 -11.69 7.36 -12.05
CA GLU A 325 -10.62 6.43 -12.45
C GLU A 325 -10.85 5.04 -11.84
N ALA A 326 -11.17 4.96 -10.54
CA ALA A 326 -11.48 3.69 -9.90
C ALA A 326 -12.73 3.02 -10.49
N GLN A 327 -13.78 3.78 -10.81
CA GLN A 327 -14.98 3.24 -11.46
C GLN A 327 -14.70 2.72 -12.86
N CYS A 328 -13.84 3.38 -13.63
CA CYS A 328 -13.44 2.93 -14.96
C CYS A 328 -12.78 1.55 -14.87
N ILE A 329 -11.79 1.41 -13.98
CA ILE A 329 -11.09 0.15 -13.75
C ILE A 329 -12.06 -0.96 -13.31
N LEU A 330 -12.95 -0.68 -12.36
CA LEU A 330 -13.94 -1.66 -11.90
C LEU A 330 -14.89 -2.12 -13.03
N LYS A 331 -15.31 -1.19 -13.88
CA LYS A 331 -16.23 -1.48 -14.99
C LYS A 331 -15.56 -2.30 -16.10
N GLU A 332 -14.32 -1.98 -16.44
CA GLU A 332 -13.52 -2.73 -17.43
C GLU A 332 -13.32 -4.19 -17.02
N ASN A 333 -13.24 -4.45 -15.71
CA ASN A 333 -12.91 -5.75 -15.13
C ASN A 333 -14.15 -6.49 -14.57
N GLU A 334 -15.35 -5.96 -14.75
CA GLU A 334 -16.58 -6.49 -14.14
C GLU A 334 -16.87 -7.93 -14.60
N ALA A 335 -16.70 -8.23 -15.90
CA ALA A 335 -16.99 -9.54 -16.46
C ALA A 335 -16.06 -10.64 -15.92
N GLU A 336 -14.80 -10.30 -15.67
CA GLU A 336 -13.77 -11.25 -15.23
C GLU A 336 -13.78 -11.46 -13.71
N TYR A 337 -14.13 -10.42 -12.94
CA TYR A 337 -14.04 -10.44 -11.47
C TYR A 337 -15.37 -10.19 -10.74
N ALA A 338 -16.50 -10.47 -11.40
CA ALA A 338 -17.86 -10.26 -10.85
C ALA A 338 -18.10 -10.88 -9.46
N LYS A 339 -17.36 -11.95 -9.12
CA LYS A 339 -17.48 -12.67 -7.84
C LYS A 339 -16.31 -12.40 -6.89
N SER A 340 -15.28 -11.68 -7.32
CA SER A 340 -14.09 -11.45 -6.51
C SER A 340 -14.42 -10.64 -5.27
N ALA A 341 -14.13 -11.18 -4.09
CA ALA A 341 -14.31 -10.46 -2.83
C ALA A 341 -13.44 -9.20 -2.76
N LEU A 342 -12.23 -9.23 -3.33
CA LEU A 342 -11.33 -8.07 -3.39
C LEU A 342 -11.87 -6.96 -4.30
N VAL A 343 -12.44 -7.32 -5.46
CA VAL A 343 -13.04 -6.32 -6.35
C VAL A 343 -14.30 -5.74 -5.73
N MET A 344 -15.14 -6.55 -5.08
CA MET A 344 -16.29 -6.06 -4.29
C MET A 344 -15.85 -5.15 -3.15
N PHE A 345 -14.76 -5.45 -2.45
CA PHE A 345 -14.19 -4.56 -1.45
C PHE A 345 -13.86 -3.18 -2.05
N TYR A 346 -13.24 -3.12 -3.22
CA TYR A 346 -12.97 -1.84 -3.89
C TYR A 346 -14.23 -1.14 -4.43
N GLN A 347 -15.27 -1.88 -4.82
CA GLN A 347 -16.58 -1.29 -5.11
C GLN A 347 -17.16 -0.58 -3.88
N GLY A 348 -17.13 -1.22 -2.71
CA GLY A 348 -17.55 -0.61 -1.45
C GLY A 348 -16.70 0.63 -1.09
N ARG A 349 -15.40 0.61 -1.41
CA ARG A 349 -14.51 1.78 -1.23
C ARG A 349 -14.95 2.97 -2.08
N VAL A 350 -15.29 2.73 -3.35
CA VAL A 350 -15.81 3.77 -4.26
C VAL A 350 -17.14 4.33 -3.75
N GLU A 351 -18.06 3.48 -3.32
CA GLU A 351 -19.36 3.91 -2.78
C GLU A 351 -19.20 4.75 -1.51
N LYS A 352 -18.25 4.38 -0.64
CA LYS A 352 -17.92 5.17 0.54
C LYS A 352 -17.36 6.55 0.17
N LEU A 353 -16.48 6.65 -0.84
CA LEU A 353 -15.95 7.92 -1.33
C LEU A 353 -17.04 8.80 -1.98
N GLN A 354 -18.07 8.18 -2.55
CA GLN A 354 -19.29 8.84 -3.04
C GLN A 354 -20.25 9.26 -1.93
N ARG A 355 -19.91 9.03 -0.66
CA ARG A 355 -20.74 9.32 0.52
C ARG A 355 -22.01 8.46 0.62
N ASN A 356 -22.04 7.32 -0.09
CA ASN A 356 -23.15 6.36 -0.06
C ASN A 356 -22.87 5.26 0.98
N ILE A 357 -22.85 5.63 2.27
CA ILE A 357 -22.39 4.76 3.36
C ILE A 357 -23.23 3.49 3.51
N HIS A 358 -24.55 3.57 3.35
CA HIS A 358 -25.42 2.40 3.40
C HIS A 358 -25.12 1.39 2.29
N LYS A 359 -24.98 1.87 1.05
CA LYS A 359 -24.63 1.03 -0.10
C LYS A 359 -23.25 0.38 0.09
N ALA A 360 -22.27 1.17 0.53
CA ALA A 360 -20.95 0.66 0.86
C ALA A 360 -21.02 -0.47 1.90
N LEU A 361 -21.85 -0.32 2.94
CA LEU A 361 -22.06 -1.33 3.96
C LEU A 361 -22.66 -2.63 3.40
N GLU A 362 -23.67 -2.55 2.52
CA GLU A 362 -24.23 -3.71 1.82
C GLU A 362 -23.17 -4.43 0.98
N THR A 363 -22.38 -3.66 0.22
CA THR A 363 -21.29 -4.19 -0.62
C THR A 363 -20.20 -4.85 0.21
N TYR A 364 -19.77 -4.25 1.33
CA TYR A 364 -18.77 -4.88 2.21
C TYR A 364 -19.26 -6.16 2.89
N ASN A 365 -20.54 -6.24 3.25
CA ASN A 365 -21.11 -7.48 3.78
C ASN A 365 -21.12 -8.58 2.71
N THR A 366 -21.48 -8.22 1.47
CA THR A 366 -21.41 -9.17 0.33
C THR A 366 -19.97 -9.64 0.08
N ALA A 367 -18.99 -8.72 0.14
CA ALA A 367 -17.57 -9.06 0.02
C ALA A 367 -17.09 -9.96 1.17
N LEU A 368 -17.53 -9.70 2.40
CA LEU A 368 -17.22 -10.51 3.59
C LEU A 368 -17.73 -11.95 3.45
N GLU A 369 -18.94 -12.13 2.91
CA GLU A 369 -19.52 -13.44 2.62
C GLU A 369 -18.77 -14.16 1.49
N ALA A 370 -18.43 -13.45 0.41
CA ALA A 370 -17.64 -14.00 -0.69
C ALA A 370 -16.23 -14.43 -0.24
N ALA A 371 -15.67 -13.76 0.77
CA ALA A 371 -14.37 -14.05 1.36
C ALA A 371 -14.38 -15.15 2.44
N LYS A 372 -15.43 -15.99 2.53
CA LYS A 372 -15.58 -16.99 3.62
C LYS A 372 -14.36 -17.88 3.89
N ASP A 373 -13.60 -18.20 2.86
CA ASP A 373 -12.42 -19.08 2.93
C ASP A 373 -11.11 -18.29 3.08
N GLN A 374 -11.20 -16.96 3.30
CA GLN A 374 -10.07 -16.03 3.31
C GLN A 374 -10.14 -15.03 4.45
N ARG A 375 -9.62 -15.47 5.60
CA ARG A 375 -9.61 -14.69 6.83
C ARG A 375 -9.14 -13.25 6.63
N GLU A 376 -8.04 -13.01 5.91
CA GLU A 376 -7.48 -11.66 5.81
C GLU A 376 -8.37 -10.71 4.99
N ILE A 377 -9.05 -11.24 3.96
CA ILE A 377 -10.03 -10.47 3.18
C ILE A 377 -11.27 -10.21 4.03
N GLN A 378 -11.70 -11.18 4.85
CA GLN A 378 -12.78 -10.95 5.81
C GLN A 378 -12.42 -9.83 6.80
N LEU A 379 -11.19 -9.81 7.32
CA LEU A 379 -10.76 -8.80 8.28
C LEU A 379 -10.73 -7.39 7.69
N ILE A 380 -10.26 -7.21 6.44
CA ILE A 380 -10.33 -5.88 5.80
C ILE A 380 -11.79 -5.46 5.55
N CYS A 381 -12.71 -6.40 5.27
CA CYS A 381 -14.14 -6.09 5.13
C CYS A 381 -14.77 -5.72 6.48
N VAL A 382 -14.50 -6.49 7.55
CA VAL A 382 -14.97 -6.21 8.91
C VAL A 382 -14.47 -4.85 9.40
N TYR A 383 -13.21 -4.52 9.10
CA TYR A 383 -12.66 -3.20 9.37
C TYR A 383 -13.51 -2.11 8.72
N GLU A 384 -13.76 -2.19 7.41
CA GLU A 384 -14.56 -1.19 6.70
C GLU A 384 -16.02 -1.13 7.18
N ILE A 385 -16.63 -2.26 7.50
CA ILE A 385 -17.97 -2.36 8.12
C ILE A 385 -18.01 -1.59 9.45
N GLY A 386 -17.02 -1.79 10.31
CA GLY A 386 -16.90 -1.07 11.58
C GLY A 386 -16.80 0.43 11.37
N TRP A 387 -15.97 0.88 10.41
CA TRP A 387 -15.84 2.30 10.08
C TRP A 387 -17.10 2.90 9.47
N CYS A 388 -17.79 2.22 8.57
CA CYS A 388 -19.06 2.68 8.02
C CYS A 388 -20.09 2.89 9.15
N ASN A 389 -20.19 1.96 10.10
CA ASN A 389 -21.07 2.11 11.25
C ASN A 389 -20.64 3.25 12.18
N LEU A 390 -19.34 3.40 12.46
CA LEU A 390 -18.82 4.53 13.24
C LEU A 390 -19.14 5.88 12.59
N MET A 391 -19.03 5.97 11.26
CA MET A 391 -19.38 7.16 10.48
C MET A 391 -20.88 7.50 10.56
N MET A 392 -21.74 6.51 10.80
CA MET A 392 -23.18 6.71 11.04
C MET A 392 -23.50 6.91 12.54
N LEU A 393 -22.50 6.86 13.43
CA LEU A 393 -22.66 6.78 14.87
C LEU A 393 -23.50 5.57 15.35
N ASN A 394 -23.54 4.48 14.55
CA ASN A 394 -24.08 3.18 14.93
C ASN A 394 -23.10 2.46 15.85
N MET A 395 -23.05 2.88 17.12
CA MET A 395 -21.99 2.47 18.06
C MET A 395 -21.98 0.97 18.36
N GLU A 396 -23.14 0.30 18.36
CA GLU A 396 -23.25 -1.14 18.64
C GLU A 396 -22.58 -1.99 17.56
N GLU A 397 -23.00 -1.84 16.30
CA GLU A 397 -22.39 -2.55 15.16
C GLU A 397 -20.91 -2.22 15.00
N SER A 398 -20.54 -0.95 15.21
CA SER A 398 -19.14 -0.52 15.20
C SER A 398 -18.33 -1.21 16.30
N MET A 399 -18.89 -1.33 17.51
CA MET A 399 -18.24 -1.99 18.65
C MET A 399 -18.02 -3.47 18.35
N LEU A 400 -19.03 -4.17 17.81
CA LEU A 400 -18.94 -5.59 17.47
C LEU A 400 -17.87 -5.86 16.41
N ALA A 401 -17.81 -5.03 15.36
CA ALA A 401 -16.77 -5.12 14.35
C ALA A 401 -15.36 -4.91 14.94
N PHE A 402 -15.16 -3.86 15.75
CA PHE A 402 -13.85 -3.60 16.35
C PHE A 402 -13.45 -4.63 17.42
N ALA A 403 -14.40 -5.17 18.17
CA ALA A 403 -14.15 -6.27 19.08
C ALA A 403 -13.68 -7.53 18.33
N ARG A 404 -14.32 -7.87 17.20
CA ARG A 404 -13.83 -8.95 16.32
C ARG A 404 -12.43 -8.67 15.81
N MET A 405 -12.14 -7.44 15.39
CA MET A 405 -10.80 -7.06 14.95
C MET A 405 -9.75 -7.19 16.08
N LYS A 406 -10.08 -6.84 17.33
CA LYS A 406 -9.19 -7.01 18.49
C LYS A 406 -8.79 -8.48 18.69
N GLU A 407 -9.75 -9.39 18.51
CA GLU A 407 -9.57 -10.83 18.71
C GLU A 407 -8.81 -11.48 17.55
N ASP A 408 -9.27 -11.23 16.32
CA ASP A 408 -8.85 -11.97 15.13
C ASP A 408 -7.62 -11.36 14.44
N SER A 409 -7.45 -10.03 14.52
CA SER A 409 -6.33 -9.32 13.86
C SER A 409 -5.08 -9.29 14.74
N LYS A 410 -3.92 -9.46 14.10
CA LYS A 410 -2.61 -9.24 14.73
C LYS A 410 -2.22 -7.75 14.72
N TRP A 411 -2.85 -6.95 13.87
CA TRP A 411 -2.54 -5.55 13.69
C TRP A 411 -3.07 -4.72 14.87
N SER A 412 -2.16 -4.22 15.71
CA SER A 412 -2.41 -3.34 16.86
C SER A 412 -3.67 -3.66 17.70
N LYS A 413 -3.59 -4.68 18.57
CA LYS A 413 -4.65 -4.97 19.56
C LYS A 413 -4.97 -3.76 20.46
N CYS A 414 -3.96 -2.95 20.75
CA CYS A 414 -4.08 -1.66 21.45
C CYS A 414 -5.09 -0.74 20.73
N TYR A 415 -4.98 -0.64 19.40
CA TYR A 415 -5.86 0.16 18.57
C TYR A 415 -7.31 -0.29 18.63
N TYR A 416 -7.58 -1.56 18.37
CA TYR A 416 -8.94 -2.07 18.37
C TYR A 416 -9.57 -2.07 19.77
N SER A 417 -8.80 -2.35 20.83
CA SER A 417 -9.29 -2.25 22.20
C SER A 417 -9.72 -0.82 22.57
N TYR A 418 -8.99 0.20 22.10
CA TYR A 418 -9.40 1.59 22.30
C TYR A 418 -10.70 1.92 21.55
N LEU A 419 -10.82 1.51 20.28
CA LEU A 419 -12.04 1.76 19.51
C LEU A 419 -13.26 1.07 20.12
N THR A 420 -13.11 -0.18 20.58
CA THR A 420 -14.17 -0.90 21.30
C THR A 420 -14.56 -0.14 22.57
N ALA A 421 -13.60 0.33 23.37
CA ALA A 421 -13.86 1.12 24.59
C ALA A 421 -14.63 2.42 24.29
N VAL A 422 -14.24 3.13 23.23
CA VAL A 422 -14.90 4.36 22.79
C VAL A 422 -16.35 4.08 22.40
N CYS A 423 -16.60 3.06 21.58
CA CYS A 423 -17.96 2.71 21.15
C CYS A 423 -18.82 2.25 22.34
N GLN A 424 -18.26 1.43 23.23
CA GLN A 424 -18.96 0.92 24.41
C GLN A 424 -19.33 2.05 25.39
N GLY A 425 -18.42 2.99 25.64
CA GLY A 425 -18.73 4.15 26.45
C GLY A 425 -19.76 5.08 25.81
N ALA A 426 -19.75 5.20 24.47
CA ALA A 426 -20.75 5.95 23.71
C ALA A 426 -22.15 5.31 23.76
N LEU A 427 -22.25 4.01 24.00
CA LEU A 427 -23.51 3.29 24.31
C LEU A 427 -23.97 3.47 25.76
N GLY A 428 -23.20 4.16 26.60
CA GLY A 428 -23.51 4.37 28.01
C GLY A 428 -22.96 3.31 28.97
N GLN A 429 -22.26 2.30 28.47
CA GLN A 429 -21.62 1.25 29.27
C GLN A 429 -20.24 1.72 29.76
N VAL A 430 -20.23 2.76 30.59
CA VAL A 430 -19.01 3.52 30.94
C VAL A 430 -18.04 2.76 31.85
N GLU A 431 -18.54 1.85 32.67
CA GLU A 431 -17.73 0.98 33.55
C GLU A 431 -16.90 0.01 32.70
N THR A 432 -17.53 -0.74 31.80
CA THR A 432 -16.85 -1.68 30.90
C THR A 432 -15.89 -0.94 29.96
N ALA A 433 -16.29 0.24 29.46
CA ALA A 433 -15.40 1.09 28.69
C ALA A 433 -14.15 1.49 29.48
N GLN A 434 -14.28 1.81 30.77
CA GLN A 434 -13.15 2.13 31.64
C GLN A 434 -12.18 0.95 31.79
N GLU A 435 -12.70 -0.27 31.93
CA GLU A 435 -11.88 -1.48 32.00
C GLU A 435 -11.05 -1.67 30.73
N LEU A 436 -11.68 -1.54 29.55
CA LEU A 436 -10.98 -1.59 28.27
C LEU A 436 -9.94 -0.46 28.13
N PHE A 437 -10.25 0.77 28.59
CA PHE A 437 -9.25 1.85 28.61
C PHE A 437 -8.04 1.53 29.51
N ARG A 438 -8.24 0.80 30.62
CA ARG A 438 -7.12 0.35 31.47
C ARG A 438 -6.28 -0.74 30.81
N GLU A 439 -6.86 -1.52 29.90
CA GLU A 439 -6.18 -2.56 29.13
C GLU A 439 -5.29 -1.98 28.02
N VAL A 440 -5.71 -0.89 27.38
CA VAL A 440 -5.01 -0.26 26.23
C VAL A 440 -3.49 -0.07 26.47
N PRO A 441 -3.02 0.52 27.59
CA PRO A 441 -1.59 0.64 27.89
C PRO A 441 -0.83 -0.69 28.00
N VAL A 442 -1.50 -1.76 28.41
CA VAL A 442 -0.90 -3.10 28.57
C VAL A 442 -0.71 -3.77 27.20
N LEU A 443 -1.61 -3.49 26.25
CA LEU A 443 -1.58 -4.05 24.90
C LEU A 443 -0.59 -3.34 23.95
N ALA A 444 -0.10 -2.15 24.32
CA ALA A 444 0.83 -1.38 23.50
C ALA A 444 2.22 -2.04 23.45
N LYS A 445 2.77 -2.20 22.25
CA LYS A 445 4.09 -2.84 22.06
C LYS A 445 5.18 -1.78 21.98
N LYS A 446 6.23 -1.89 22.82
CA LYS A 446 7.34 -0.93 22.88
C LYS A 446 8.12 -0.75 21.57
N LYS A 447 8.10 -1.74 20.66
CA LYS A 447 8.75 -1.72 19.34
C LYS A 447 7.75 -1.93 18.19
N SER A 448 6.55 -1.34 18.29
CA SER A 448 5.54 -1.42 17.22
C SER A 448 5.90 -0.51 16.05
N SER A 449 5.73 -0.98 14.81
CA SER A 449 5.76 -0.14 13.60
C SER A 449 4.67 0.95 13.61
N HIS A 450 3.69 0.87 14.52
CA HIS A 450 2.60 1.83 14.71
C HIS A 450 2.76 2.70 15.97
N GLN A 451 3.99 2.88 16.46
CA GLN A 451 4.29 3.53 17.74
C GLN A 451 3.60 4.90 17.94
N GLN A 452 3.46 5.73 16.90
CA GLN A 452 2.82 7.04 17.04
C GLN A 452 1.32 6.94 17.37
N ILE A 453 0.60 6.03 16.70
CA ILE A 453 -0.83 5.80 16.96
C ILE A 453 -0.99 5.19 18.34
N GLU A 454 -0.22 4.15 18.67
CA GLU A 454 -0.32 3.48 19.98
C GLU A 454 0.03 4.45 21.12
N ALA A 455 1.05 5.30 20.98
CA ALA A 455 1.40 6.29 21.99
C ALA A 455 0.27 7.31 22.22
N PHE A 456 -0.37 7.79 21.14
CA PHE A 456 -1.53 8.66 21.23
C PHE A 456 -2.68 7.98 22.01
N LEU A 457 -3.03 6.74 21.63
CA LEU A 457 -4.10 6.00 22.27
C LEU A 457 -3.84 5.68 23.74
N VAL A 458 -2.61 5.29 24.07
CA VAL A 458 -2.20 5.03 25.46
C VAL A 458 -2.37 6.29 26.31
N ARG A 459 -1.93 7.46 25.81
CA ARG A 459 -2.10 8.72 26.55
C ARG A 459 -3.58 9.08 26.74
N LYS A 460 -4.42 8.87 25.71
CA LYS A 460 -5.87 9.10 25.81
C LYS A 460 -6.51 8.17 26.83
N ALA A 461 -6.24 6.87 26.74
CA ALA A 461 -6.79 5.85 27.64
C ALA A 461 -6.33 6.02 29.09
N GLN A 462 -5.09 6.47 29.32
CA GLN A 462 -4.56 6.75 30.66
C GLN A 462 -5.36 7.81 31.42
N LYS A 463 -6.04 8.74 30.72
CA LYS A 463 -6.93 9.72 31.37
C LYS A 463 -8.03 9.03 32.16
N PHE A 464 -8.50 7.86 31.73
CA PHE A 464 -9.57 7.09 32.38
C PHE A 464 -9.07 6.01 33.35
N LYS A 465 -7.77 6.00 33.69
CA LYS A 465 -7.21 5.03 34.65
C LYS A 465 -7.92 5.09 36.00
N LYS A 466 -8.18 6.32 36.49
CA LYS A 466 -8.79 6.59 37.81
C LYS A 466 -10.15 7.29 37.73
N THR A 467 -10.53 7.82 36.57
CA THR A 467 -11.77 8.56 36.36
C THR A 467 -12.66 7.83 35.37
N MET A 468 -13.96 7.82 35.62
CA MET A 468 -14.94 7.20 34.72
C MET A 468 -15.05 8.06 33.45
N PRO A 469 -15.09 7.47 32.23
CA PRO A 469 -15.52 8.20 31.06
C PRO A 469 -17.01 8.56 31.16
N THR A 470 -17.42 9.61 30.46
CA THR A 470 -18.84 9.91 30.24
C THR A 470 -19.24 9.54 28.81
N THR A 471 -20.52 9.22 28.60
CA THR A 471 -21.07 8.90 27.27
C THR A 471 -20.75 9.98 26.24
N LYS A 472 -20.95 11.26 26.60
CA LYS A 472 -20.68 12.40 25.71
C LYS A 472 -19.20 12.56 25.37
N GLN A 473 -18.29 12.27 26.30
CA GLN A 473 -16.86 12.25 26.00
C GLN A 473 -16.53 11.13 25.01
N CYS A 474 -17.10 9.94 25.18
CA CYS A 474 -16.89 8.83 24.25
C CYS A 474 -17.43 9.11 22.84
N VAL A 475 -18.59 9.74 22.70
CA VAL A 475 -19.09 10.15 21.36
C VAL A 475 -18.13 11.16 20.71
N VAL A 476 -17.60 12.14 21.45
CA VAL A 476 -16.60 13.07 20.92
C VAL A 476 -15.31 12.35 20.54
N MET A 477 -14.86 11.37 21.32
CA MET A 477 -13.68 10.55 20.99
C MET A 477 -13.89 9.71 19.71
N ALA A 478 -15.10 9.22 19.45
CA ALA A 478 -15.42 8.56 18.19
C ALA A 478 -15.26 9.53 17.00
N ILE A 479 -15.80 10.75 17.10
CA ILE A 479 -15.69 11.78 16.06
C ILE A 479 -14.24 12.25 15.89
N GLU A 480 -13.49 12.33 16.98
CA GLU A 480 -12.05 12.64 16.99
C GLU A 480 -11.26 11.62 16.17
N VAL A 481 -11.54 10.33 16.33
CA VAL A 481 -10.94 9.27 15.52
C VAL A 481 -11.34 9.40 14.05
N LEU A 482 -12.60 9.68 13.73
CA LEU A 482 -13.04 9.93 12.36
C LEU A 482 -12.31 11.12 11.72
N TYR A 483 -12.08 12.20 12.47
CA TYR A 483 -11.28 13.34 12.02
C TYR A 483 -9.83 12.96 11.75
N LEU A 484 -9.19 12.30 12.73
CA LEU A 484 -7.79 11.91 12.64
C LEU A 484 -7.57 10.97 11.44
N TRP A 485 -8.49 10.06 11.12
CA TRP A 485 -8.38 9.17 9.95
C TRP A 485 -8.86 9.79 8.64
N ARG A 486 -9.26 11.06 8.63
CA ARG A 486 -9.86 11.76 7.47
C ARG A 486 -11.09 11.03 6.91
N ALA A 487 -11.91 10.46 7.78
CA ALA A 487 -13.16 9.81 7.39
C ALA A 487 -14.31 10.80 7.20
N LEU A 488 -14.29 11.96 7.87
CA LEU A 488 -15.37 12.96 7.82
C LEU A 488 -15.76 13.42 6.39
N PRO A 489 -14.83 13.63 5.43
CA PRO A 489 -15.18 14.00 4.05
C PRO A 489 -16.02 12.96 3.29
N ASN A 490 -16.01 11.71 3.77
CA ASN A 490 -16.77 10.59 3.19
C ASN A 490 -18.17 10.46 3.82
N CYS A 491 -18.45 11.16 4.93
CA CYS A 491 -19.77 11.10 5.57
C CYS A 491 -20.83 11.83 4.72
N ASN A 492 -22.06 11.32 4.75
CA ASN A 492 -23.21 12.05 4.20
C ASN A 492 -23.62 13.21 5.14
N LYS A 493 -24.50 14.09 4.64
CA LYS A 493 -24.92 15.29 5.37
C LYS A 493 -25.57 14.99 6.73
N GLU A 494 -26.39 13.96 6.80
CA GLU A 494 -27.10 13.57 8.02
C GLU A 494 -26.13 13.14 9.13
N CYS A 495 -25.16 12.29 8.78
CA CYS A 495 -24.10 11.86 9.68
C CYS A 495 -23.31 13.06 10.22
N LEU A 496 -22.93 14.00 9.34
CA LEU A 496 -22.19 15.20 9.72
C LEU A 496 -22.98 16.09 10.70
N LEU A 497 -24.28 16.28 10.48
CA LEU A 497 -25.15 17.04 11.38
C LEU A 497 -25.31 16.37 12.75
N SER A 498 -25.43 15.04 12.77
CA SER A 498 -25.50 14.27 14.02
C SER A 498 -24.21 14.43 14.84
N MET A 499 -23.04 14.33 14.20
CA MET A 499 -21.75 14.56 14.83
C MET A 499 -21.57 16.01 15.33
N TYR A 500 -22.08 16.98 14.57
CA TYR A 500 -22.02 18.39 14.95
C TYR A 500 -22.78 18.63 16.26
N LYS A 501 -24.01 18.10 16.32
CA LYS A 501 -24.85 18.17 17.52
C LYS A 501 -24.18 17.50 18.71
N ALA A 502 -23.58 16.33 18.53
CA ALA A 502 -22.86 15.64 19.58
C ALA A 502 -21.67 16.45 20.14
N CYS A 503 -20.95 17.17 19.27
CA CYS A 503 -19.88 18.07 19.69
C CYS A 503 -20.42 19.29 20.46
N GLU A 504 -21.58 19.83 20.06
CA GLU A 504 -22.23 20.96 20.73
C GLU A 504 -22.81 20.61 22.10
N ASP A 505 -23.37 19.40 22.23
CA ASP A 505 -23.96 18.90 23.47
C ASP A 505 -22.92 18.56 24.55
N ASN A 506 -21.63 18.49 24.18
CA ASN A 506 -20.52 18.26 25.10
C ASN A 506 -20.07 19.56 25.77
N LYS A 507 -20.22 19.62 27.10
CA LYS A 507 -19.88 20.80 27.92
C LYS A 507 -18.55 20.67 28.67
N ASP A 508 -17.75 19.64 28.39
CA ASP A 508 -16.45 19.43 29.03
C ASP A 508 -15.45 20.49 28.56
N GLN A 509 -15.00 21.31 29.51
CA GLN A 509 -14.05 22.39 29.23
C GLN A 509 -12.68 21.85 28.77
N ASN A 510 -12.29 20.64 29.16
CA ASN A 510 -11.03 20.04 28.75
C ASN A 510 -11.05 19.56 27.29
N LEU A 511 -12.24 19.43 26.69
CA LEU A 511 -12.43 19.07 25.29
C LEU A 511 -12.80 20.29 24.42
N LYS A 512 -12.73 21.51 24.95
CA LYS A 512 -13.21 22.70 24.23
C LYS A 512 -12.40 22.96 22.96
N ALA A 513 -11.08 22.81 23.00
CA ALA A 513 -10.24 22.98 21.81
C ALA A 513 -10.54 21.91 20.75
N VAL A 514 -10.70 20.65 21.17
CA VAL A 514 -11.00 19.52 20.28
C VAL A 514 -12.40 19.66 19.67
N THR A 515 -13.43 19.94 20.47
CA THR A 515 -14.79 20.12 19.97
C THR A 515 -14.90 21.30 19.00
N CYS A 516 -14.20 22.42 19.24
CA CYS A 516 -14.10 23.51 18.27
C CYS A 516 -13.40 23.08 16.98
N LEU A 517 -12.29 22.33 17.05
CA LEU A 517 -11.61 21.78 15.86
C LEU A 517 -12.54 20.88 15.04
N LEU A 518 -13.23 19.95 15.71
CA LEU A 518 -14.15 19.01 15.06
C LEU A 518 -15.34 19.73 14.44
N LYS A 519 -15.96 20.68 15.16
CA LYS A 519 -17.04 21.52 14.61
C LYS A 519 -16.58 22.29 13.38
N GLY A 520 -15.38 22.86 13.40
CA GLY A 520 -14.81 23.55 12.24
C GLY A 520 -14.63 22.64 11.03
N GLU A 521 -14.17 21.40 11.23
CA GLU A 521 -14.08 20.42 10.15
C GLU A 521 -15.47 20.03 9.62
N LEU A 522 -16.44 19.77 10.51
CA LEU A 522 -17.79 19.40 10.14
C LEU A 522 -18.48 20.53 9.36
N ASP A 523 -18.38 21.78 9.81
CA ASP A 523 -18.89 22.96 9.10
C ASP A 523 -18.24 23.10 7.72
N LYS A 524 -16.92 22.86 7.62
CA LYS A 524 -16.22 22.85 6.33
C LYS A 524 -16.79 21.79 5.38
N GLN A 525 -17.08 20.58 5.86
CA GLN A 525 -17.67 19.51 5.05
C GLN A 525 -19.14 19.78 4.67
N LEU A 526 -19.87 20.52 5.52
CA LEU A 526 -21.24 20.96 5.29
C LEU A 526 -21.33 22.18 4.35
N GLY A 527 -20.21 22.87 4.08
CA GLY A 527 -20.16 24.08 3.26
C GLY A 527 -20.33 25.39 4.05
N ASN A 528 -20.44 25.32 5.37
CA ASN A 528 -20.61 26.46 6.28
C ASN A 528 -19.24 27.14 6.53
N ARG A 529 -18.74 27.85 5.53
CA ARG A 529 -17.35 28.32 5.53
C ARG A 529 -17.05 29.31 6.66
N GLU A 530 -17.96 30.22 6.97
CA GLU A 530 -17.73 31.27 7.97
C GLU A 530 -17.69 30.70 9.38
N GLU A 531 -18.62 29.80 9.67
CA GLU A 531 -18.69 29.04 10.92
C GLU A 531 -17.46 28.15 11.09
N ALA A 532 -16.99 27.51 10.02
CA ALA A 532 -15.77 26.73 10.03
C ALA A 532 -14.56 27.58 10.44
N ILE A 533 -14.41 28.77 9.84
CA ILE A 533 -13.32 29.70 10.17
C ILE A 533 -13.37 30.07 11.65
N LYS A 534 -14.54 30.47 12.15
CA LYS A 534 -14.72 30.84 13.55
C LYS A 534 -14.37 29.69 14.49
N CYS A 535 -14.84 28.48 14.19
CA CYS A 535 -14.55 27.31 15.01
C CYS A 535 -13.05 26.95 15.03
N PHE A 536 -12.33 27.11 13.92
CA PHE A 536 -10.88 26.90 13.91
C PHE A 536 -10.12 27.99 14.68
N GLU A 537 -10.53 29.26 14.56
CA GLU A 537 -9.95 30.36 15.34
C GLU A 537 -10.18 30.12 16.85
N ASP A 538 -11.39 29.72 17.24
CA ASP A 538 -11.72 29.32 18.61
C ASP A 538 -10.87 28.14 19.08
N ALA A 539 -10.70 27.09 18.26
CA ALA A 539 -9.86 25.94 18.60
C ALA A 539 -8.40 26.32 18.86
N MET A 540 -7.86 27.28 18.11
CA MET A 540 -6.51 27.81 18.33
C MET A 540 -6.41 28.60 19.64
N VAL A 541 -7.43 29.38 19.99
CA VAL A 541 -7.49 30.15 21.24
C VAL A 541 -7.59 29.20 22.44
N TYR A 542 -8.55 28.28 22.42
CA TYR A 542 -8.73 27.32 23.50
C TYR A 542 -7.52 26.40 23.63
N GLY A 543 -6.93 25.94 22.53
CA GLY A 543 -5.78 25.02 22.53
C GLY A 543 -4.51 25.59 23.15
N ALA A 544 -4.41 26.91 23.35
CA ALA A 544 -3.34 27.53 24.13
C ALA A 544 -3.54 27.39 25.66
N GLY A 545 -4.72 26.94 26.09
CA GLY A 545 -5.06 26.73 27.49
C GLY A 545 -4.35 25.52 28.11
N LYS A 546 -4.15 25.57 29.44
CA LYS A 546 -3.60 24.44 30.20
C LYS A 546 -4.58 23.24 30.13
N ASN A 547 -4.02 22.03 30.03
CA ASN A 547 -4.75 20.74 30.00
C ASN A 547 -5.56 20.43 28.73
N GLN A 548 -5.44 21.22 27.67
CA GLN A 548 -6.03 20.88 26.37
C GLN A 548 -5.15 19.88 25.60
N GLU A 549 -5.73 19.20 24.61
CA GLU A 549 -4.96 18.33 23.73
C GLU A 549 -4.00 19.17 22.86
N SER A 550 -2.69 18.88 22.95
CA SER A 550 -1.64 19.67 22.32
C SER A 550 -1.71 19.69 20.79
N TYR A 551 -2.32 18.67 20.16
CA TYR A 551 -2.47 18.61 18.71
C TYR A 551 -3.61 19.51 18.18
N ALA A 552 -4.56 19.94 19.02
CA ALA A 552 -5.77 20.62 18.53
C ALA A 552 -5.47 21.96 17.84
N ALA A 553 -4.65 22.80 18.45
CA ALA A 553 -4.26 24.10 17.89
C ALA A 553 -3.43 24.02 16.60
N PRO A 554 -2.35 23.21 16.49
CA PRO A 554 -1.63 23.07 15.22
C PRO A 554 -2.52 22.48 14.11
N HIS A 555 -3.39 21.52 14.43
CA HIS A 555 -4.36 21.00 13.46
C HIS A 555 -5.34 22.08 12.98
N ALA A 556 -5.89 22.89 13.88
CA ALA A 556 -6.76 24.01 13.53
C ALA A 556 -6.05 25.04 12.63
N CYS A 557 -4.78 25.37 12.91
CA CYS A 557 -3.97 26.21 12.02
C CYS A 557 -3.89 25.64 10.60
N VAL A 558 -3.69 24.32 10.46
CA VAL A 558 -3.58 23.68 9.14
C VAL A 558 -4.91 23.59 8.42
N GLU A 559 -6.00 23.27 9.11
CA GLU A 559 -7.33 23.25 8.49
C GLU A 559 -7.75 24.65 8.03
N LEU A 560 -7.58 25.66 8.88
CA LEU A 560 -7.87 27.05 8.54
C LEU A 560 -6.94 27.55 7.43
N GLY A 561 -5.64 27.26 7.54
CA GLY A 561 -4.65 27.60 6.51
C GLY A 561 -5.05 27.03 5.15
N SER A 562 -5.35 25.74 5.10
CA SER A 562 -5.79 25.05 3.87
C SER A 562 -7.09 25.65 3.32
N LEU A 563 -8.04 26.02 4.19
CA LEU A 563 -9.30 26.64 3.80
C LEU A 563 -9.10 28.05 3.21
N LEU A 564 -8.11 28.81 3.70
CA LEU A 564 -7.82 30.16 3.25
C LEU A 564 -6.94 30.20 1.99
N VAL A 565 -6.05 29.22 1.80
CA VAL A 565 -5.21 29.10 0.60
C VAL A 565 -6.02 28.93 -0.68
N SER A 566 -7.23 28.35 -0.61
CA SER A 566 -8.07 28.15 -1.79
C SER A 566 -8.63 29.43 -2.42
N LYS A 567 -8.44 30.61 -1.80
CA LYS A 567 -8.83 31.90 -2.36
C LYS A 567 -7.60 32.84 -2.44
N PRO A 568 -7.32 33.45 -3.60
CA PRO A 568 -6.16 34.34 -3.76
C PRO A 568 -6.06 35.44 -2.70
N LEU A 569 -7.19 36.09 -2.39
CA LEU A 569 -7.26 37.18 -1.40
C LEU A 569 -6.85 36.74 0.02
N THR A 570 -7.07 35.48 0.39
CA THR A 570 -6.75 34.97 1.73
C THR A 570 -5.53 34.05 1.74
N ALA A 571 -4.88 33.85 0.59
CA ALA A 571 -3.78 32.90 0.43
C ALA A 571 -2.58 33.25 1.31
N SER A 572 -2.24 34.53 1.44
CA SER A 572 -1.15 35.00 2.33
C SER A 572 -1.43 34.68 3.81
N LYS A 573 -2.64 34.95 4.30
CA LYS A 573 -3.06 34.56 5.67
C LYS A 573 -3.01 33.05 5.83
N GLY A 574 -3.46 32.30 4.82
CA GLY A 574 -3.39 30.83 4.81
C GLY A 574 -1.96 30.30 4.91
N LYS A 575 -1.03 30.84 4.12
CA LYS A 575 0.41 30.51 4.14
C LYS A 575 1.02 30.77 5.51
N SER A 576 0.71 31.93 6.13
CA SER A 576 1.17 32.27 7.48
C SER A 576 0.70 31.26 8.53
N LEU A 577 -0.55 30.80 8.47
CA LEU A 577 -1.06 29.78 9.40
C LEU A 577 -0.40 28.41 9.21
N LEU A 578 -0.15 28.00 7.97
CA LEU A 578 0.57 26.77 7.66
C LEU A 578 2.01 26.80 8.21
N LEU A 579 2.71 27.94 8.06
CA LEU A 579 4.04 28.13 8.64
C LEU A 579 4.00 28.16 10.18
N ARG A 580 3.00 28.85 10.76
CA ARG A 580 2.81 28.84 12.22
C ARG A 580 2.64 27.42 12.77
N ALA A 581 1.85 26.57 12.10
CA ALA A 581 1.66 25.18 12.50
C ALA A 581 2.99 24.39 12.51
N LYS A 582 3.86 24.66 11.54
CA LYS A 582 5.15 23.99 11.36
C LYS A 582 6.23 24.50 12.32
N ASP A 583 6.31 25.82 12.50
CA ASP A 583 7.47 26.45 13.12
C ASP A 583 7.26 26.72 14.61
N HIS A 584 6.01 26.90 15.06
CA HIS A 584 5.69 27.33 16.43
C HIS A 584 5.10 26.21 17.31
N TYR A 585 4.79 25.03 16.77
CA TYR A 585 4.32 23.87 17.54
C TYR A 585 5.29 22.71 17.36
N LYS A 586 5.52 21.94 18.43
CA LYS A 586 6.40 20.76 18.46
C LYS A 586 5.84 19.73 19.44
N ASP A 587 6.28 18.48 19.29
CA ASP A 587 6.05 17.40 20.25
C ASP A 587 4.56 17.11 20.49
N TYR A 588 3.75 17.21 19.42
CA TYR A 588 2.34 16.87 19.42
C TYR A 588 2.05 15.64 18.56
N ASP A 589 0.90 15.00 18.78
CA ASP A 589 0.55 13.78 18.06
C ASP A 589 0.36 14.03 16.57
N PHE A 590 0.83 13.07 15.77
CA PHE A 590 0.72 13.12 14.30
C PHE A 590 1.44 14.30 13.65
N GLU A 591 2.43 14.91 14.31
CA GLU A 591 3.24 16.02 13.77
C GLU A 591 3.79 15.73 12.37
N GLN A 592 4.37 14.54 12.15
CA GLN A 592 4.89 14.16 10.83
C GLN A 592 3.80 14.11 9.75
N ARG A 593 2.62 13.58 10.09
CA ARG A 593 1.47 13.54 9.19
C ARG A 593 0.96 14.95 8.88
N LEU A 594 0.95 15.83 9.89
CA LEU A 594 0.56 17.21 9.71
C LEU A 594 1.57 17.97 8.82
N HIS A 595 2.87 17.74 8.99
CA HIS A 595 3.92 18.31 8.15
C HIS A 595 3.82 17.87 6.67
N MET A 596 3.45 16.62 6.40
CA MET A 596 3.17 16.17 5.03
C MET A 596 2.02 16.98 4.40
N ARG A 597 0.96 17.23 5.17
CA ARG A 597 -0.18 18.04 4.70
C ARG A 597 0.21 19.50 4.46
N ILE A 598 1.04 20.08 5.33
CA ILE A 598 1.58 21.43 5.15
C ILE A 598 2.39 21.48 3.87
N HIS A 599 3.29 20.53 3.63
CA HIS A 599 4.08 20.49 2.41
C HIS A 599 3.20 20.40 1.16
N ALA A 600 2.19 19.53 1.15
CA ALA A 600 1.23 19.44 0.04
C ALA A 600 0.48 20.76 -0.18
N ALA A 601 -0.02 21.40 0.88
CA ALA A 601 -0.69 22.70 0.79
C ALA A 601 0.25 23.83 0.29
N MET A 602 1.52 23.80 0.69
CA MET A 602 2.53 24.77 0.25
C MET A 602 2.92 24.57 -1.22
N GLN A 603 2.91 23.33 -1.74
CA GLN A 603 3.13 23.11 -3.17
C GLN A 603 2.00 23.70 -4.01
N ARG A 604 0.74 23.62 -3.55
CA ARG A 604 -0.40 24.26 -4.21
C ARG A 604 -0.27 25.77 -4.32
N LEU A 605 0.24 26.42 -3.27
CA LEU A 605 0.47 27.87 -3.28
C LEU A 605 1.41 28.31 -4.41
N LYS A 606 2.40 27.49 -4.78
CA LYS A 606 3.32 27.80 -5.89
C LYS A 606 2.64 27.83 -7.27
N HIS A 607 1.42 27.33 -7.39
CA HIS A 607 0.62 27.37 -8.61
C HIS A 607 -0.39 28.52 -8.61
N ILE A 608 -0.58 29.19 -7.46
CA ILE A 608 -1.52 30.32 -7.27
C ILE A 608 -0.75 31.66 -7.21
N GLU A 609 0.45 31.66 -6.62
CA GLU A 609 1.46 32.72 -6.71
C GLU A 609 2.11 32.72 -8.10
#